data_AF-Q58068-F1
#
_entry.id   AF-Q58068-F1
#
_cell.length_a   1.000
_cell.length_b   1.000
_cell.length_c   1.000
_cell.angle_alpha   90.00
_cell.angle_beta   90.00
_cell.angle_gamma   90.00
#
_symmetry.space_group_name_H-M   'P 1'
#
loop_
_entity.id
_entity.type
_entity.pdbx_description
1 polymer ?
#
loop_
_entity_poly.entity_id
_entity_poly.type
_entity_poly.pdbx_seq_one_letter_code
_entity_poly.pdbx_strand_id
1 'polypeptide(L)'
;MVIFMTEEQKRKLTGKMKRMLRAKAHHLEPVVWVGKEGSEKVIKEVDRQLKERGLIKVKVRKAALLYEDKYEIAEKLAKACDAEVVSVVGHVITLFRPREGWKKYLAKKPKKKVKKDEKIIELFEKFKKKAVKE
;
A
#
# COMPACT_ATOMS: atom_id res chain seq x y z
N MET A 1 -25.13 6.65 -3.16
CA MET A 1 -24.49 6.45 -1.85
C MET A 1 -23.00 6.15 -2.06
N VAL A 2 -22.18 7.17 -2.34
CA VAL A 2 -20.72 6.99 -2.38
C VAL A 2 -20.26 7.17 -0.95
N ILE A 3 -20.04 6.05 -0.25
CA ILE A 3 -19.38 6.07 1.04
C ILE A 3 -17.93 6.45 0.76
N PHE A 4 -17.67 7.76 0.70
CA PHE A 4 -16.33 8.30 0.86
C PHE A 4 -15.91 8.01 2.31
N MET A 5 -15.43 6.79 2.56
CA MET A 5 -14.64 6.51 3.76
C MET A 5 -13.33 7.31 3.67
N THR A 6 -13.42 8.53 4.19
CA THR A 6 -12.46 9.25 5.04
C THR A 6 -10.97 9.12 4.69
N GLU A 7 -10.41 10.21 4.15
CA GLU A 7 -9.16 10.85 4.61
C GLU A 7 -8.03 9.97 5.19
N GLU A 8 -7.60 8.92 4.47
CA GLU A 8 -6.20 8.50 4.48
C GLU A 8 -5.74 8.28 3.02
N GLN A 9 -5.58 9.38 2.28
CA GLN A 9 -4.59 9.45 1.18
C GLN A 9 -3.14 9.39 1.72
N LYS A 10 -2.93 8.66 2.83
CA LYS A 10 -1.68 8.59 3.56
C LYS A 10 -0.83 7.55 2.88
N ARG A 11 0.21 8.05 2.22
CA ARG A 11 1.40 7.29 1.86
C ARG A 11 1.13 5.97 1.14
N LYS A 12 0.44 6.00 -0.01
CA LYS A 12 0.21 4.79 -0.81
C LYS A 12 1.28 4.67 -1.89
N LEU A 13 2.13 3.65 -1.77
CA LEU A 13 3.04 3.20 -2.83
C LEU A 13 2.22 2.97 -4.11
N THR A 14 2.71 3.49 -5.23
CA THR A 14 2.11 3.20 -6.54
C THR A 14 2.11 1.69 -6.81
N GLY A 15 1.17 1.20 -7.60
CA GLY A 15 1.16 -0.21 -8.03
C GLY A 15 2.49 -0.64 -8.67
N LYS A 16 3.12 0.26 -9.45
CA LYS A 16 4.46 0.07 -10.01
C LYS A 16 5.51 -0.10 -8.91
N MET A 17 5.51 0.77 -7.90
CA MET A 17 6.46 0.69 -6.79
C MET A 17 6.24 -0.57 -5.94
N LYS A 18 4.99 -0.92 -5.62
CA LYS A 18 4.70 -2.19 -4.92
C LYS A 18 5.21 -3.40 -5.69
N ARG A 19 5.05 -3.43 -7.02
CA ARG A 19 5.61 -4.51 -7.85
C ARG A 19 7.14 -4.59 -7.77
N MET A 20 7.82 -3.44 -7.86
CA MET A 20 9.28 -3.38 -7.73
C MET A 20 9.75 -3.83 -6.34
N LEU A 21 9.06 -3.42 -5.29
CA LEU A 21 9.37 -3.83 -3.91
C LEU A 21 9.11 -5.31 -3.66
N ARG A 22 8.05 -5.89 -4.23
CA ARG A 22 7.81 -7.34 -4.17
C ARG A 22 8.95 -8.13 -4.81
N ALA A 23 9.43 -7.70 -5.98
CA ALA A 23 10.56 -8.34 -6.65
C ALA A 23 11.85 -8.26 -5.82
N LYS A 24 12.12 -7.11 -5.20
CA LYS A 24 13.26 -6.95 -4.28
C LYS A 24 13.11 -7.83 -3.03
N ALA A 25 11.91 -7.88 -2.46
CA ALA A 25 11.63 -8.66 -1.26
C ALA A 25 11.71 -10.18 -1.50
N HIS A 26 11.52 -10.66 -2.73
CA HIS A 26 11.49 -12.09 -3.05
C HIS A 26 12.69 -12.85 -2.46
N HIS A 27 13.89 -12.30 -2.59
CA HIS A 27 15.17 -12.89 -2.13
C HIS A 27 15.47 -12.67 -0.64
N LEU A 28 14.63 -11.92 0.07
CA LEU A 28 14.84 -11.69 1.50
C LEU A 28 14.29 -12.86 2.31
N GLU A 29 15.00 -13.22 3.37
CA GLU A 29 14.46 -14.09 4.41
C GLU A 29 13.66 -13.27 5.44
N PRO A 30 12.64 -13.88 6.08
CA PRO A 30 11.98 -13.25 7.22
C PRO A 30 12.97 -12.99 8.36
N VAL A 31 12.92 -11.79 8.93
CA VAL A 31 13.79 -11.38 10.04
C VAL A 31 13.04 -11.24 11.37
N VAL A 32 11.71 -11.23 11.34
CA VAL A 32 10.86 -11.19 12.54
C VAL A 32 9.78 -12.27 12.44
N TRP A 33 9.45 -12.89 13.57
CA TRP A 33 8.39 -13.89 13.67
C TRP A 33 7.30 -13.45 14.65
N VAL A 34 6.04 -13.46 14.21
CA VAL A 34 4.89 -13.22 15.10
C VAL A 34 4.48 -14.56 15.71
N GLY A 35 4.52 -14.65 17.04
CA GLY A 35 4.14 -15.82 17.82
C GLY A 35 2.74 -15.72 18.44
N LYS A 36 2.40 -16.69 19.30
CA LYS A 36 1.12 -16.75 20.02
C LYS A 36 0.82 -15.52 20.90
N GLU A 37 1.85 -14.77 21.27
CA GLU A 37 1.73 -13.54 22.08
C GLU A 37 1.21 -12.35 21.27
N GLY A 38 1.03 -12.52 19.96
CA GLY A 38 0.45 -11.54 19.06
C GLY A 38 1.44 -10.55 18.45
N SER A 39 0.90 -9.72 17.56
CA SER A 39 1.65 -8.72 16.79
C SER A 39 2.26 -7.60 17.65
N GLU A 40 1.62 -7.27 18.78
CA GLU A 40 2.01 -6.18 19.67
C GLU A 40 3.44 -6.35 20.21
N LYS A 41 3.80 -7.58 20.58
CA LYS A 41 5.10 -7.89 21.19
C LYS A 41 6.27 -7.70 20.23
N VAL A 42 6.03 -7.76 18.92
CA VAL A 42 7.09 -7.65 17.92
C VAL A 42 7.23 -6.25 17.33
N ILE A 43 6.36 -5.29 17.66
CA ILE A 43 6.36 -3.94 17.07
C ILE A 43 7.73 -3.26 17.22
N LYS A 44 8.34 -3.33 18.41
CA LYS A 44 9.67 -2.72 18.65
C LYS A 44 10.76 -3.32 17.77
N GLU A 45 10.75 -4.63 17.57
CA GLU A 45 11.73 -5.31 16.73
C GLU A 45 11.47 -5.05 15.24
N VAL A 46 10.20 -5.05 14.82
CA VAL A 46 9.80 -4.66 13.45
C VAL A 46 10.26 -3.23 13.14
N ASP A 47 10.06 -2.29 14.06
CA ASP A 47 10.52 -0.90 13.91
C ASP A 47 12.05 -0.81 13.76
N ARG A 48 12.79 -1.50 14.63
CA ARG A 48 14.26 -1.58 14.55
C ARG A 48 14.73 -2.14 13.21
N GLN A 49 14.18 -3.27 12.77
CA GLN A 49 14.54 -3.91 11.50
C GLN A 49 14.18 -3.03 10.30
N LEU A 50 13.04 -2.35 10.33
CA LEU A 50 12.66 -1.37 9.29
C LEU A 50 13.60 -0.17 9.25
N LYS A 51 14.11 0.30 10.39
CA LYS A 51 15.07 1.41 10.43
C LYS A 51 16.41 1.02 9.78
N GLU A 52 16.85 -0.20 10.04
CA GLU A 52 18.12 -0.73 9.51
C GLU A 52 18.02 -1.10 8.03
N ARG A 53 16.99 -1.84 7.63
CA ARG A 53 16.90 -2.48 6.30
C ARG A 53 15.95 -1.77 5.34
N GLY A 54 14.96 -1.05 5.86
CA GLY A 54 13.91 -0.37 5.09
C GLY A 54 12.90 -1.28 4.39
N LEU A 55 13.27 -2.50 4.01
CA LEU A 55 12.39 -3.51 3.43
C LEU A 55 12.62 -4.84 4.17
N ILE A 56 11.57 -5.38 4.80
CA ILE A 56 11.69 -6.59 5.59
C ILE A 56 10.53 -7.55 5.34
N LYS A 57 10.77 -8.82 5.66
CA LYS A 57 9.73 -9.85 5.76
C LYS A 57 9.50 -10.23 7.22
N VAL A 58 8.24 -10.37 7.58
CA VAL A 58 7.76 -10.82 8.89
C VAL A 58 6.98 -12.12 8.68
N LYS A 59 7.36 -13.20 9.35
CA LYS A 59 6.69 -14.50 9.24
C LYS A 59 5.75 -14.72 10.43
N VAL A 60 4.47 -14.89 10.14
CA VAL A 60 3.45 -15.18 11.15
C VAL A 60 3.41 -16.69 11.41
N ARG A 61 3.58 -17.09 12.67
CA ARG A 61 3.44 -18.50 13.06
C ARG A 61 1.96 -18.87 13.14
N LYS A 62 1.64 -20.13 12.88
CA LYS A 62 0.25 -20.64 12.93
C LYS A 62 -0.45 -20.34 14.26
N ALA A 63 0.28 -20.37 15.38
CA ALA A 63 -0.27 -20.07 16.70
C ALA A 63 -0.75 -18.61 16.86
N ALA A 64 -0.16 -17.65 16.13
CA ALA A 64 -0.64 -16.27 16.12
C ALA A 64 -1.98 -16.15 15.38
N LEU A 65 -2.15 -16.93 14.31
CA LEU A 65 -3.35 -16.95 13.46
C LEU A 65 -4.59 -17.54 14.15
N LEU A 66 -4.46 -18.03 15.39
CA LEU A 66 -5.59 -18.44 16.21
C LEU A 66 -6.34 -17.25 16.81
N TYR A 67 -5.67 -16.09 16.91
CA TYR A 67 -6.19 -14.91 17.62
C TYR A 67 -6.24 -13.65 16.74
N GLU A 68 -5.37 -13.54 15.73
CA GLU A 68 -5.30 -12.39 14.82
C GLU A 68 -5.20 -12.85 13.36
N ASP A 69 -5.91 -12.20 12.44
CA ASP A 69 -5.75 -12.49 11.01
C ASP A 69 -4.44 -11.88 10.47
N LYS A 70 -3.84 -12.52 9.45
CA LYS A 70 -2.58 -12.07 8.84
C LYS A 70 -2.67 -10.66 8.24
N TYR A 71 -3.83 -10.24 7.72
CA TYR A 71 -4.04 -8.90 7.17
C TYR A 71 -4.16 -7.87 8.30
N GLU A 72 -4.84 -8.20 9.38
CA GLU A 72 -4.92 -7.36 10.59
C GLU A 72 -3.53 -7.15 11.20
N ILE A 73 -2.74 -8.23 11.34
CA ILE A 73 -1.35 -8.16 11.78
C ILE A 73 -0.54 -7.24 10.86
N ALA A 74 -0.69 -7.39 9.53
CA ALA A 74 0.06 -6.59 8.57
C ALA A 74 -0.27 -5.10 8.67
N GLU A 75 -1.55 -4.75 8.76
CA GLU A 75 -2.01 -3.36 8.90
C GLU A 75 -1.60 -2.77 10.25
N LYS A 76 -1.72 -3.55 11.34
CA LYS A 76 -1.32 -3.12 12.67
C LYS A 76 0.18 -2.83 12.74
N LEU A 77 1.03 -3.73 12.24
CA LEU A 77 2.49 -3.52 12.18
C LEU A 77 2.85 -2.33 11.28
N ALA A 78 2.20 -2.21 10.12
CA ALA A 78 2.45 -1.10 9.20
C ALA A 78 2.10 0.26 9.84
N LYS A 79 0.94 0.36 10.50
CA LYS A 79 0.49 1.57 11.18
C LYS A 79 1.39 1.92 12.37
N ALA A 80 1.73 0.94 13.21
CA ALA A 80 2.55 1.16 14.40
C ALA A 80 3.99 1.59 14.05
N CYS A 81 4.55 1.10 12.93
CA CYS A 81 5.94 1.37 12.54
C CYS A 81 6.08 2.45 11.45
N ASP A 82 5.02 3.17 11.11
CA ASP A 82 4.99 4.15 10.00
C ASP A 82 5.57 3.57 8.69
N ALA A 83 5.08 2.38 8.35
CA ALA A 83 5.48 1.60 7.19
C ALA A 83 4.26 1.29 6.31
N GLU A 84 4.50 0.71 5.13
CA GLU A 84 3.44 0.26 4.23
C GLU A 84 3.55 -1.23 3.93
N VAL A 85 2.40 -1.90 3.88
CA VAL A 85 2.28 -3.28 3.43
C VAL A 85 2.50 -3.36 1.91
N VAL A 86 3.56 -4.06 1.52
CA VAL A 86 3.90 -4.32 0.12
C VAL A 86 3.14 -5.54 -0.41
N SER A 87 3.09 -6.59 0.40
CA SER A 87 2.40 -7.85 0.10
C SER A 87 2.22 -8.71 1.33
N VAL A 88 1.16 -9.53 1.30
CA VAL A 88 0.95 -10.63 2.25
C VAL A 88 0.85 -11.90 1.40
N VAL A 89 1.80 -12.83 1.55
CA VAL A 89 1.85 -14.08 0.79
C VAL A 89 1.97 -15.23 1.78
N GLY A 90 1.00 -16.14 1.76
CA GLY A 90 0.91 -17.20 2.77
C GLY A 90 0.88 -16.58 4.17
N HIS A 91 1.86 -16.93 5.02
CA HIS A 91 2.03 -16.36 6.35
C HIS A 91 3.22 -15.37 6.42
N VAL A 92 3.67 -14.85 5.30
CA VAL A 92 4.78 -13.89 5.24
C VAL A 92 4.27 -12.53 4.79
N ILE A 93 4.48 -11.53 5.64
CA ILE A 93 4.12 -10.14 5.43
C ILE A 93 5.39 -9.39 5.01
N THR A 94 5.31 -8.62 3.92
CA THR A 94 6.39 -7.74 3.49
C THR A 94 6.04 -6.30 3.83
N LEU A 95 6.89 -5.68 4.66
CA LEU A 95 6.74 -4.29 5.11
C LEU A 95 7.85 -3.43 4.53
N PHE A 96 7.50 -2.21 4.13
CA PHE A 96 8.44 -1.24 3.59
C PHE A 96 8.33 0.10 4.30
N ARG A 97 9.48 0.63 4.71
CA ARG A 97 9.67 2.00 5.19
C ARG A 97 10.94 2.57 4.55
N PRO A 98 10.84 3.55 3.65
CA PRO A 98 12.01 4.12 3.00
C PRO A 98 12.89 4.88 4.01
N ARG A 99 14.18 4.50 4.11
CA ARG A 99 15.15 5.13 5.01
C ARG A 99 15.46 6.59 4.66
N GLU A 100 15.40 6.94 3.38
CA GLU A 100 15.59 8.31 2.87
C GLU A 100 14.28 9.13 2.83
N GLY A 101 13.19 8.61 3.39
CA GLY A 101 11.88 9.26 3.38
C GLY A 101 11.03 8.97 2.14
N TRP A 102 9.77 9.38 2.21
CA TRP A 102 8.70 8.91 1.32
C TRP A 102 8.64 9.60 -0.05
N LYS A 103 9.25 10.78 -0.21
CA LYS A 103 9.08 11.66 -1.38
C LYS A 103 9.29 10.96 -2.73
N LYS A 104 10.24 10.03 -2.81
CA LYS A 104 10.57 9.26 -4.04
C LYS A 104 9.57 8.13 -4.34
N TYR A 105 8.80 7.68 -3.34
CA TYR A 105 8.00 6.45 -3.38
C TYR A 105 6.49 6.69 -3.51
N LEU A 106 6.03 7.90 -3.17
CA LEU A 106 4.63 8.28 -3.28
C LEU A 106 4.21 8.52 -4.73
N ALA A 107 2.93 8.26 -5.01
CA ALA A 107 2.33 8.68 -6.27
C ALA A 107 2.46 10.20 -6.42
N LYS A 108 3.13 10.68 -7.47
CA LYS A 108 3.01 12.09 -7.86
C LYS A 108 1.53 12.32 -8.18
N LYS A 109 0.93 13.39 -7.63
CA LYS A 109 -0.43 13.81 -8.02
C LYS A 109 -0.53 13.75 -9.56
N PRO A 110 -1.61 13.19 -10.13
CA PRO A 110 -1.76 13.17 -11.58
C PRO A 110 -1.63 14.62 -12.05
N LYS A 111 -0.63 14.92 -12.89
CA LYS A 111 -0.59 16.21 -13.58
C LYS A 111 -1.87 16.24 -14.40
N LYS A 112 -2.81 17.11 -14.01
CA LYS A 112 -4.04 17.38 -14.76
C LYS A 112 -3.60 17.73 -16.19
N LYS A 113 -3.66 16.79 -17.13
CA LYS A 113 -3.65 17.11 -18.56
C LYS A 113 -5.08 17.47 -18.93
N VAL A 114 -5.58 18.59 -18.39
CA VAL A 114 -6.78 19.24 -18.91
C VAL A 114 -6.33 19.92 -20.19
N LYS A 115 -6.77 19.40 -21.34
CA LYS A 115 -6.90 20.07 -22.66
C LYS A 115 -7.51 19.12 -23.72
N LYS A 116 -7.91 17.89 -23.36
CA LYS A 116 -8.71 17.03 -24.25
C LYS A 116 -10.21 17.14 -23.98
N ASP A 117 -10.59 17.67 -22.82
CA ASP A 117 -11.99 17.83 -22.43
C ASP A 117 -12.73 18.84 -23.31
N GLU A 118 -12.09 19.96 -23.73
CA GLU A 118 -12.73 20.95 -24.61
C GLU A 118 -13.15 20.33 -25.96
N LYS A 119 -12.26 19.56 -26.61
CA LYS A 119 -12.62 18.85 -27.86
C LYS A 119 -13.68 17.77 -27.64
N ILE A 120 -13.66 17.08 -26.49
CA ILE A 120 -14.66 16.07 -26.16
C ILE A 120 -16.01 16.75 -25.89
N ILE A 121 -16.04 17.88 -25.18
CA ILE A 121 -17.24 18.67 -24.91
C ILE A 121 -17.80 19.22 -26.22
N GLU A 122 -16.99 19.85 -27.07
CA GLU A 122 -17.41 20.31 -28.40
C GLU A 122 -17.97 19.16 -29.25
N LEU A 123 -17.32 17.99 -29.22
CA LEU A 123 -17.78 16.82 -29.94
C LEU A 123 -19.13 16.33 -29.37
N PHE A 124 -19.26 16.26 -28.05
CA PHE A 124 -20.51 15.88 -27.38
C PHE A 124 -21.65 16.85 -27.66
N GLU A 125 -21.39 18.16 -27.64
CA GLU A 125 -22.39 19.19 -27.95
C GLU A 125 -22.84 19.13 -29.41
N LYS A 126 -21.91 18.86 -30.34
CA LYS A 126 -22.25 18.62 -31.75
C LYS A 126 -23.13 17.38 -31.92
N PHE A 127 -22.83 16.29 -31.22
CA PHE A 127 -23.66 15.08 -31.25
C PHE A 127 -25.05 15.32 -30.65
N LYS A 128 -25.14 16.05 -29.52
CA LYS A 128 -26.42 16.35 -28.87
C LYS A 128 -27.32 17.24 -29.73
N LYS A 129 -26.77 18.21 -30.45
CA LYS A 129 -27.53 19.06 -31.40
C LYS A 129 -28.03 18.30 -32.64
N LYS A 130 -27.30 17.27 -33.08
CA LYS A 130 -27.69 16.46 -34.25
C LYS A 130 -28.86 15.52 -33.94
N ALA A 131 -29.00 15.09 -32.70
CA ALA A 131 -30.04 14.15 -32.26
C ALA A 131 -31.42 14.77 -31.99
N VAL A 132 -31.58 16.09 -32.05
CA VAL A 132 -32.89 16.77 -31.82
C VAL A 132 -33.56 17.17 -33.15
N LYS A 133 -33.06 16.71 -34.30
CA LYS A 133 -33.62 17.01 -35.62
C LYS A 133 -34.16 15.81 -36.39
N GLU A 134 -34.40 14.69 -35.72
CA GLU A 134 -35.20 13.55 -36.20
C GLU A 134 -36.22 13.17 -35.12
#